data_AF-A0A8X6VD71-F1
#
_entry.id   AF-A0A8X6VD71-F1
#
_cell.length_a   1.000
_cell.length_b   1.000
_cell.length_c   1.000
_cell.angle_alpha   90.00
_cell.angle_beta   90.00
_cell.angle_gamma   90.00
#
_symmetry.space_group_name_H-M   'P 1'
#
loop_
_entity.id
_entity.type
_entity.pdbx_description
1 polymer ?
#
loop_
_entity_poly.entity_id
_entity_poly.type
_entity_poly.pdbx_seq_one_letter_code
_entity_poly.pdbx_strand_id
1 'polypeptide(L)'
;MSNQYPQRQIPVAVIKDPGELKNCSDFSNFFLDSATNSFVNNLLNLSNDYFKIIRVLSFICRFVYNCKSKESKRIGPLDLGELKKAEQLLLKLVQRKEFKVEMNGIQNSAMVPSNSRVKTLNPFIDSEGILRVGGRLRNSDINYNQKFPILLPSKHKLTYLIVEYFHKKFLHSGPQSLLYQIRQNFWILNGRNICRKVVHNCVICCKANPTCTVQIMADLPKDRVIKNYPFNVSGVDLFWALLH
;
A
#
# COMPACT_ATOMS: atom_id res chain seq x y z
N MET A 1 -41.95 16.03 19.10
CA MET A 1 -41.45 14.69 19.51
C MET A 1 -39.93 14.73 19.46
N SER A 2 -39.27 14.71 20.61
CA SER A 2 -37.82 14.85 20.77
C SER A 2 -37.11 13.53 20.50
N ASN A 3 -36.23 13.50 19.49
CA ASN A 3 -35.35 12.35 19.20
C ASN A 3 -34.23 12.29 20.26
N GLN A 4 -34.39 11.45 21.28
CA GLN A 4 -33.32 11.05 22.19
C GLN A 4 -32.93 9.60 21.92
N TYR A 5 -31.73 9.41 21.39
CA TYR A 5 -31.09 8.09 21.34
C TYR A 5 -30.78 7.61 22.77
N PRO A 6 -30.96 6.32 23.10
CA PRO A 6 -30.69 5.80 24.43
C PRO A 6 -29.20 5.84 24.74
N GLN A 7 -28.83 6.46 25.87
CA GLN A 7 -27.46 6.46 26.35
C GLN A 7 -27.08 5.09 26.93
N ARG A 8 -26.01 4.50 26.40
CA ARG A 8 -25.46 3.23 26.87
C ARG A 8 -24.64 3.49 28.14
N GLN A 9 -25.13 3.07 29.30
CA GLN A 9 -24.34 3.11 30.55
C GLN A 9 -23.28 2.02 30.49
N ILE A 10 -22.00 2.42 30.52
CA ILE A 10 -20.86 1.49 30.60
C ILE A 10 -20.65 1.19 32.09
N PRO A 11 -20.68 -0.09 32.52
CA PRO A 11 -20.42 -0.43 33.92
C PRO A 11 -19.00 -0.03 34.33
N VAL A 12 -18.89 0.69 35.45
CA VAL A 12 -17.62 1.18 36.03
C VAL A 12 -16.66 0.03 36.40
N ALA A 13 -17.17 -1.21 36.49
CA ALA A 13 -16.43 -2.42 36.86
C ALA A 13 -15.38 -2.91 35.84
N VAL A 14 -15.21 -2.26 34.69
CA VAL A 14 -14.19 -2.64 33.67
C VAL A 14 -12.89 -1.84 33.81
N ILE A 15 -12.80 -0.91 34.76
CA ILE A 15 -11.54 -0.21 35.06
C ILE A 15 -10.72 -1.09 36.01
N LYS A 16 -10.05 -2.11 35.47
CA LYS A 16 -8.95 -2.77 36.17
C LYS A 16 -7.72 -1.84 36.11
N ASP A 17 -7.30 -1.41 37.29
CA ASP A 17 -5.99 -0.83 37.65
C ASP A 17 -5.45 0.34 36.81
N PRO A 18 -5.57 1.60 37.30
CA PRO A 18 -4.98 2.78 36.66
C PRO A 18 -3.45 2.90 36.85
N GLY A 19 -2.79 1.85 37.36
CA GLY A 19 -1.38 1.84 37.77
C GLY A 19 -0.38 1.43 36.70
N GLU A 20 -0.76 0.67 35.67
CA GLU A 20 0.21 0.08 34.72
C GLU A 20 0.66 1.02 33.58
N LEU A 21 0.08 2.22 33.45
CA LEU A 21 0.38 3.13 32.33
C LEU A 21 1.42 4.20 32.63
N LYS A 22 2.13 4.12 33.76
CA LYS A 22 3.16 5.09 34.11
C LYS A 22 4.54 4.56 33.77
N ASN A 23 4.96 4.87 32.54
CA ASN A 23 6.33 5.16 32.07
C ASN A 23 6.56 4.59 30.67
N CYS A 24 6.02 5.27 29.65
CA CYS A 24 6.53 5.18 28.28
C CYS A 24 6.71 6.61 27.79
N SER A 25 7.88 7.17 28.13
CA SER A 25 8.46 8.31 27.43
C SER A 25 8.65 7.87 25.97
N ASP A 26 8.01 8.62 25.09
CA ASP A 26 8.00 8.46 23.64
C ASP A 26 7.31 7.19 23.09
N PHE A 27 6.39 7.40 22.14
CA PHE A 27 5.79 6.33 21.32
C PHE A 27 6.83 5.60 20.43
N SER A 28 8.11 5.97 20.52
CA SER A 28 9.24 5.25 19.93
C SER A 28 9.39 3.83 20.49
N ASN A 29 8.84 3.56 21.68
CA ASN A 29 8.92 2.30 22.41
C ASN A 29 7.67 1.42 22.30
N PHE A 30 7.15 1.21 21.08
CA PHE A 30 6.50 -0.08 20.80
C PHE A 30 7.64 -1.12 20.76
N PHE A 31 7.94 -1.68 21.93
CA PHE A 31 8.95 -2.72 22.11
C PHE A 31 8.71 -3.86 21.11
N LEU A 32 9.79 -4.40 20.54
CA LEU A 32 9.81 -5.51 19.59
C LEU A 32 9.41 -6.84 20.27
N ASP A 33 8.19 -6.91 20.78
CA ASP A 33 7.59 -8.16 21.27
C ASP A 33 6.79 -8.83 20.16
N SER A 34 6.59 -10.14 20.29
CA SER A 34 5.70 -10.95 19.45
C SER A 34 4.31 -10.30 19.26
N ALA A 35 3.85 -9.55 20.26
CA ALA A 35 2.62 -8.76 20.24
C ALA A 35 2.57 -7.69 19.14
N THR A 36 3.69 -7.01 18.85
CA THR A 36 3.74 -5.95 17.81
C THR A 36 3.61 -6.51 16.40
N ASN A 37 4.14 -7.71 16.18
CA ASN A 37 4.00 -8.43 14.91
C ASN A 37 2.54 -8.82 14.65
N SER A 38 1.84 -9.27 15.69
CA SER A 38 0.41 -9.55 15.63
C SER A 38 -0.37 -8.28 15.32
N PHE A 39 -0.07 -7.16 16.00
CA PHE A 39 -0.77 -5.90 15.79
C PHE A 39 -0.67 -5.39 14.35
N VAL A 40 0.53 -5.29 13.77
CA VAL A 40 0.70 -4.78 12.40
C VAL A 40 -0.01 -5.68 11.38
N ASN A 41 0.14 -7.00 11.51
CA ASN A 41 -0.54 -7.94 10.63
C ASN A 41 -2.06 -7.81 10.75
N ASN A 42 -2.60 -7.74 11.96
CA ASN A 42 -4.03 -7.57 12.22
C ASN A 42 -4.53 -6.25 11.61
N LEU A 43 -3.82 -5.15 11.85
CA LEU A 43 -4.13 -3.83 11.28
C LEU A 43 -4.16 -3.87 9.74
N LEU A 44 -3.15 -4.46 9.11
CA LEU A 44 -3.10 -4.61 7.66
C LEU A 44 -4.17 -5.56 7.13
N ASN A 45 -4.66 -6.50 7.94
CA ASN A 45 -5.74 -7.41 7.58
C ASN A 45 -7.14 -6.80 7.69
N LEU A 46 -7.31 -5.67 8.38
CA LEU A 46 -8.60 -4.97 8.47
C LEU A 46 -9.10 -4.43 7.13
N SER A 47 -8.21 -4.05 6.22
CA SER A 47 -8.61 -3.53 4.91
C SER A 47 -7.53 -3.65 3.84
N ASN A 48 -7.96 -3.58 2.59
CA ASN A 48 -7.06 -3.51 1.43
C ASN A 48 -6.95 -2.07 0.88
N ASP A 49 -7.26 -1.06 1.70
CA ASP A 49 -7.12 0.35 1.35
C ASP A 49 -6.04 0.98 2.23
N TYR A 50 -4.95 1.40 1.59
CA TYR A 50 -3.81 2.02 2.25
C TYR A 50 -4.21 3.26 3.07
N PHE A 51 -5.05 4.14 2.53
CA PHE A 51 -5.47 5.34 3.23
C PHE A 51 -6.37 5.02 4.41
N LYS A 52 -7.26 4.02 4.27
CA LYS A 52 -8.11 3.56 5.37
C LYS A 52 -7.27 3.05 6.54
N ILE A 53 -6.20 2.30 6.27
CA ILE A 53 -5.27 1.81 7.30
C ILE A 53 -4.58 2.98 8.03
N ILE A 54 -4.08 3.97 7.29
CA ILE A 54 -3.44 5.15 7.90
C ILE A 54 -4.45 5.89 8.78
N ARG A 55 -5.70 6.06 8.32
CA ARG A 55 -6.75 6.71 9.10
C ARG A 55 -7.05 5.95 10.40
N VAL A 56 -7.23 4.63 10.33
CA VAL A 56 -7.43 3.79 11.52
C VAL A 56 -6.25 3.95 12.49
N LEU A 57 -5.02 3.84 11.99
CA LEU A 57 -3.83 3.99 12.82
C LEU A 57 -3.71 5.39 13.43
N SER A 58 -4.05 6.44 12.69
CA SER A 58 -4.05 7.82 13.19
C SER A 58 -5.06 8.04 14.32
N PHE A 59 -6.25 7.42 14.24
CA PHE A 59 -7.22 7.44 15.33
C PHE A 59 -6.71 6.68 16.55
N ILE A 60 -6.06 5.53 16.37
CA ILE A 60 -5.41 4.80 17.46
C ILE A 60 -4.34 5.68 18.13
N CYS A 61 -3.45 6.30 17.37
CA CYS A 61 -2.43 7.21 17.90
C CYS A 61 -3.06 8.39 18.66
N ARG A 62 -4.12 8.99 18.11
CA ARG A 62 -4.85 10.09 18.76
C ARG A 62 -5.51 9.65 20.06
N PHE A 63 -6.14 8.47 20.07
CA PHE A 63 -6.74 7.91 21.28
C PHE A 63 -5.69 7.78 22.39
N VAL A 64 -4.55 7.15 22.09
CA VAL A 64 -3.48 6.99 23.09
C VAL A 64 -2.93 8.35 23.53
N TYR A 65 -2.79 9.32 22.62
CA TYR A 65 -2.40 10.69 22.98
C TYR A 65 -3.39 11.35 23.95
N ASN A 66 -4.70 11.26 23.67
CA ASN A 66 -5.76 11.82 24.52
C ASN A 66 -5.90 11.11 25.87
N CYS A 67 -5.54 9.83 25.95
CA CYS A 67 -5.46 9.11 27.22
C CYS A 67 -4.30 9.62 28.10
N LYS A 68 -3.19 10.04 27.48
CA LYS A 68 -2.00 10.55 28.17
C LYS A 68 -2.10 12.04 28.51
N SER A 69 -2.64 12.88 27.62
CA SER A 69 -2.83 14.32 27.85
C SER A 69 -4.28 14.65 28.17
N LYS A 70 -4.57 14.82 29.48
CA LYS A 70 -5.93 15.16 29.93
C LYS A 70 -6.31 16.61 29.63
N GLU A 71 -5.34 17.51 29.57
CA GLU A 71 -5.55 18.96 29.43
C GLU A 71 -5.62 19.44 27.97
N SER A 72 -4.95 18.74 27.04
CA SER A 72 -4.85 19.16 25.64
C SER A 72 -5.39 18.09 24.67
N LYS A 73 -6.64 17.65 24.89
CA LYS A 73 -7.26 16.61 24.04
C LYS A 73 -7.46 17.11 22.60
N ARG A 74 -7.10 16.27 21.63
CA ARG A 74 -7.36 16.51 20.22
C ARG A 74 -8.76 16.03 19.86
N ILE A 75 -9.55 16.91 19.26
CA ILE A 75 -10.94 16.69 18.89
C ILE A 75 -11.13 17.15 17.43
N GLY A 76 -12.13 16.61 16.73
CA GLY A 76 -12.47 17.01 15.36
C GLY A 76 -11.84 16.13 14.27
N PRO A 77 -11.76 16.61 13.02
CA PRO A 77 -11.19 15.84 11.90
C PRO A 77 -9.70 15.55 12.11
N LEU A 78 -9.17 14.54 11.40
CA LEU A 78 -7.76 14.16 11.46
C LEU A 78 -6.89 15.24 10.84
N ASP A 79 -5.85 15.66 11.56
CA ASP A 79 -4.86 16.59 11.03
C ASP A 79 -3.88 15.88 10.08
N LEU A 80 -3.34 16.63 9.10
CA LEU A 80 -2.33 16.13 8.18
C LEU A 80 -1.07 15.66 8.92
N GLY A 81 -0.69 16.33 10.01
CA GLY A 81 0.44 15.92 10.85
C GLY A 81 0.20 14.57 11.53
N GLU A 82 -1.03 14.27 11.93
CA GLU A 82 -1.39 12.97 12.51
C GLU A 82 -1.38 11.85 11.48
N LEU A 83 -1.86 12.12 10.27
CA LEU A 83 -1.79 11.15 9.16
C LEU A 83 -0.35 10.84 8.79
N LYS A 84 0.51 11.86 8.66
CA LYS A 84 1.94 11.68 8.37
C LYS A 84 2.66 10.89 9.47
N LYS A 85 2.40 11.22 10.75
CA LYS A 85 2.98 10.49 11.88
C LYS A 85 2.54 9.04 11.91
N ALA A 86 1.27 8.75 11.63
CA ALA A 86 0.75 7.39 11.55
C ALA A 86 1.38 6.61 10.39
N GLU A 87 1.51 7.23 9.21
CA GLU A 87 2.18 6.65 8.05
C GLU A 87 3.65 6.31 8.38
N GLN A 88 4.40 7.26 8.92
CA GLN A 88 5.79 7.06 9.35
C GLN A 88 5.90 5.94 10.40
N LEU A 89 4.99 5.90 11.38
CA LEU A 89 4.98 4.85 12.40
C LEU A 89 4.75 3.47 11.79
N LEU A 90 3.78 3.33 10.88
CA LEU A 90 3.52 2.08 10.18
C LEU A 90 4.74 1.61 9.38
N LEU A 91 5.39 2.53 8.67
CA LEU A 91 6.61 2.26 7.90
C LEU A 91 7.75 1.80 8.82
N LYS A 92 7.98 2.49 9.94
CA LYS A 92 9.00 2.11 10.93
C LYS A 92 8.77 0.71 11.48
N LEU A 93 7.52 0.38 11.84
CA LEU A 93 7.19 -0.95 12.37
C LEU A 93 7.50 -2.05 11.36
N VAL A 94 7.14 -1.86 10.09
CA VAL A 94 7.44 -2.83 9.03
C VAL A 94 8.95 -2.92 8.77
N GLN A 95 9.67 -1.79 8.75
CA GLN A 95 11.12 -1.80 8.54
C GLN A 95 11.88 -2.47 9.68
N ARG A 96 11.52 -2.18 10.94
CA ARG A 96 12.13 -2.83 12.12
C ARG A 96 11.97 -4.34 12.11
N LYS A 97 10.87 -4.83 11.53
CA LYS A 97 10.60 -6.26 11.39
C LYS A 97 11.40 -6.87 10.24
N GLU A 98 11.25 -6.31 9.03
CA GLU A 98 11.77 -6.90 7.80
C GLU A 98 13.27 -6.64 7.58
N PHE A 99 13.80 -5.56 8.15
CA PHE A 99 15.20 -5.14 8.03
C PHE A 99 15.91 -5.10 9.40
N LYS A 100 15.48 -5.95 10.35
CA LYS A 100 16.01 -5.97 11.72
C LYS A 100 17.54 -6.07 11.76
N VAL A 101 18.10 -6.97 10.94
CA VAL A 101 19.55 -7.24 10.90
C VAL A 101 20.30 -6.04 10.33
N GLU A 102 19.81 -5.47 9.22
CA GLU A 102 20.40 -4.33 8.56
C GLU A 102 20.34 -3.07 9.45
N MET A 103 19.20 -2.82 10.09
CA MET A 103 19.03 -1.67 10.99
C MET A 103 19.95 -1.77 12.21
N ASN A 104 20.05 -2.94 12.84
CA ASN A 104 20.96 -3.16 13.97
C ASN A 104 22.43 -2.98 13.57
N GLY A 105 22.81 -3.45 12.37
CA GLY A 105 24.16 -3.23 11.83
C GLY A 105 24.48 -1.73 11.72
N ILE A 106 23.59 -0.96 11.08
CA ILE A 106 23.77 0.49 10.89
C ILE A 106 23.84 1.24 12.23
N GLN A 107 22.98 0.88 13.21
CA GLN A 107 22.98 1.52 14.52
C GLN A 107 24.27 1.27 15.32
N ASN A 108 24.84 0.07 15.22
CA ASN A 108 26.06 -0.30 15.93
C ASN A 108 27.35 0.17 15.22
N SER A 109 27.24 1.11 14.26
CA SER A 109 28.35 1.54 13.38
C SER A 109 29.04 0.39 12.64
N ALA A 110 28.37 -0.77 12.53
CA ALA A 110 28.84 -1.90 11.76
C ALA A 110 28.34 -1.75 10.31
N MET A 111 29.14 -2.23 9.35
CA MET A 111 28.71 -2.26 7.96
C MET A 111 27.52 -3.22 7.80
N VAL A 112 26.58 -2.86 6.94
CA VAL A 112 25.46 -3.74 6.53
C VAL A 112 26.04 -5.10 6.09
N PRO A 113 25.46 -6.23 6.52
CA PRO A 113 25.96 -7.55 6.16
C PRO A 113 26.25 -7.68 4.66
N SER A 114 27.40 -8.25 4.31
CA SER A 114 27.84 -8.47 2.92
C SER A 114 26.81 -9.22 2.09
N ASN A 115 26.05 -10.14 2.70
CA ASN A 115 25.03 -10.95 2.04
C ASN A 115 23.66 -10.25 1.91
N SER A 116 23.51 -9.04 2.46
CA SER A 116 22.22 -8.34 2.40
C SER A 116 21.96 -7.77 1.01
N ARG A 117 20.71 -7.88 0.55
CA ARG A 117 20.25 -7.35 -0.75
C ARG A 117 20.20 -5.82 -0.78
N VAL A 118 20.43 -5.19 0.37
CA VAL A 118 20.29 -3.75 0.61
C VAL A 118 21.65 -3.05 0.65
N LYS A 119 22.75 -3.78 0.88
CA LYS A 119 24.11 -3.18 0.99
C LYS A 119 24.48 -2.29 -0.21
N THR A 120 24.12 -2.71 -1.42
CA THR A 120 24.40 -1.96 -2.67
C THR A 120 23.65 -0.63 -2.76
N LEU A 121 22.64 -0.42 -1.92
CA LEU A 121 21.81 0.79 -1.88
C LEU A 121 22.34 1.84 -0.90
N ASN A 122 23.50 1.60 -0.26
CA ASN A 122 24.10 2.47 0.76
C ASN A 122 23.05 3.00 1.78
N PRO A 123 22.36 2.09 2.49
CA PRO A 123 21.23 2.48 3.33
C PRO A 123 21.69 3.21 4.58
N PHE A 124 20.88 4.14 5.06
CA PHE A 124 21.12 4.87 6.29
C PHE A 124 19.80 5.10 7.04
N ILE A 125 19.89 5.39 8.34
CA ILE A 125 18.73 5.72 9.17
C ILE A 125 18.65 7.25 9.29
N ASP A 126 17.49 7.81 9.00
CA ASP A 126 17.26 9.25 9.12
C ASP A 126 17.02 9.68 10.59
N SER A 127 16.87 10.99 10.82
CA SER A 127 16.58 11.56 12.14
C SER A 127 15.25 11.10 12.74
N GLU A 128 14.33 10.60 11.91
CA GLU A 128 13.06 10.04 12.36
C GLU A 128 13.18 8.55 12.68
N GLY A 129 14.32 7.89 12.42
CA GLY A 129 14.49 6.45 12.63
C GLY A 129 13.94 5.58 11.50
N ILE A 130 13.78 6.14 10.29
CA ILE A 130 13.34 5.45 9.07
C ILE A 130 14.57 5.03 8.28
N LEU A 131 14.56 3.79 7.80
CA LEU A 131 15.60 3.27 6.90
C LEU A 131 15.38 3.81 5.48
N ARG A 132 16.37 4.52 4.96
CA ARG A 132 16.35 5.14 3.63
C ARG A 132 17.50 4.66 2.77
N VAL A 133 17.35 4.84 1.46
CA VAL A 133 18.37 4.54 0.46
C VAL A 133 19.23 5.76 0.20
N GLY A 134 20.56 5.60 0.28
CA GLY A 134 21.52 6.61 -0.14
C GLY A 134 21.70 6.63 -1.66
N GLY A 135 22.34 7.67 -2.19
CA GLY A 135 22.55 7.77 -3.63
C GLY A 135 23.49 8.89 -4.07
N ARG A 136 23.71 8.95 -5.38
CA ARG A 136 24.56 9.96 -6.05
C ARG A 136 23.91 11.34 -6.16
N LEU A 137 22.63 11.45 -5.84
CA LEU A 137 21.83 12.68 -5.97
C LEU A 137 21.85 13.55 -4.70
N ARG A 138 22.76 13.29 -3.75
CA ARG A 138 22.85 14.01 -2.46
C ARG A 138 22.93 15.53 -2.63
N ASN A 139 23.66 16.00 -3.63
CA ASN A 139 23.90 17.43 -3.88
C ASN A 139 22.96 18.05 -4.92
N SER A 140 21.98 17.30 -5.43
CA SER A 140 21.01 17.82 -6.41
C SER A 140 20.00 18.76 -5.76
N ASP A 141 19.31 19.61 -6.52
CA ASP A 141 18.22 20.46 -6.01
C ASP A 141 16.85 19.79 -6.21
N ILE A 142 16.67 18.62 -5.59
CA ILE A 142 15.41 17.87 -5.60
C ILE A 142 14.91 17.63 -4.17
N ASN A 143 13.66 17.21 -4.03
CA ASN A 143 13.05 16.96 -2.73
C ASN A 143 13.82 15.87 -1.95
N TYR A 144 13.93 16.02 -0.63
CA TYR A 144 14.60 15.07 0.26
C TYR A 144 14.12 13.63 0.07
N ASN A 145 12.80 13.41 -0.07
CA ASN A 145 12.25 12.07 -0.28
C ASN A 145 12.65 11.46 -1.64
N GLN A 146 12.93 12.29 -2.64
CA GLN A 146 13.41 11.85 -3.95
C GLN A 146 14.91 11.55 -3.91
N LYS A 147 15.69 12.34 -3.15
CA LYS A 147 17.12 12.07 -2.90
C LYS A 147 17.33 10.78 -2.14
N PHE A 148 16.51 10.60 -1.09
CA PHE A 148 16.64 9.54 -0.11
C PHE A 148 15.29 8.83 0.09
N PRO A 149 14.88 8.00 -0.88
CA PRO A 149 13.60 7.31 -0.80
C PRO A 149 13.58 6.29 0.34
N ILE A 150 12.41 6.11 0.93
CA ILE A 150 12.18 5.19 2.06
C ILE A 150 12.27 3.75 1.57
N LEU A 151 13.10 2.92 2.21
CA LEU A 151 13.29 1.54 1.80
C LEU A 151 12.07 0.68 2.18
N LEU A 152 11.53 -0.09 1.22
CA LEU A 152 10.41 -1.00 1.46
C LEU A 152 10.74 -2.45 1.09
N PRO A 153 10.25 -3.43 1.89
CA PRO A 153 10.40 -4.85 1.58
C PRO A 153 9.58 -5.23 0.34
N SER A 154 10.09 -6.19 -0.44
CA SER A 154 9.42 -6.62 -1.68
C SER A 154 8.16 -7.46 -1.43
N LYS A 155 8.19 -8.34 -0.43
CA LYS A 155 7.18 -9.37 -0.17
C LYS A 155 6.39 -9.04 1.10
N HIS A 156 5.72 -7.89 1.11
CA HIS A 156 4.92 -7.48 2.27
C HIS A 156 3.59 -6.88 1.82
N LYS A 157 2.52 -7.13 2.58
CA LYS A 157 1.16 -6.63 2.27
C LYS A 157 1.13 -5.10 2.17
N LEU A 158 1.79 -4.41 3.11
CA LEU A 158 1.90 -2.94 3.07
C LEU A 158 2.45 -2.43 1.74
N THR A 159 3.52 -3.04 1.23
CA THR A 159 4.14 -2.65 -0.05
C THR A 159 3.15 -2.80 -1.20
N TYR A 160 2.41 -3.91 -1.24
CA TYR A 160 1.37 -4.12 -2.25
C TYR A 160 0.28 -3.03 -2.19
N LEU A 161 -0.21 -2.71 -0.99
CA LEU A 161 -1.22 -1.67 -0.78
C LEU A 161 -0.73 -0.29 -1.19
N ILE A 162 0.54 0.04 -0.92
CA ILE A 162 1.16 1.30 -1.36
C ILE A 162 1.20 1.36 -2.89
N VAL A 163 1.66 0.30 -3.56
CA VAL A 163 1.73 0.28 -5.03
C VAL A 163 0.33 0.37 -5.64
N GLU A 164 -0.65 -0.34 -5.09
CA GLU A 164 -2.04 -0.26 -5.54
C GLU A 164 -2.64 1.13 -5.35
N TYR A 165 -2.36 1.77 -4.21
CA TYR A 165 -2.78 3.14 -3.95
C TYR A 165 -2.21 4.12 -4.98
N PHE A 166 -0.90 4.06 -5.25
CA PHE A 166 -0.29 4.93 -6.26
C PHE A 166 -0.80 4.63 -7.67
N HIS A 167 -1.06 3.35 -8.00
CA HIS A 167 -1.63 2.97 -9.27
C HIS A 167 -3.01 3.62 -9.50
N LYS A 168 -3.88 3.63 -8.48
CA LYS A 168 -5.18 4.31 -8.54
C LYS A 168 -5.04 5.84 -8.52
N LYS A 169 -4.13 6.37 -7.68
CA LYS A 169 -3.86 7.81 -7.56
C LYS A 169 -3.42 8.43 -8.89
N PHE A 170 -2.60 7.72 -9.66
CA PHE A 170 -2.11 8.16 -10.97
C PHE A 170 -2.92 7.57 -12.13
N LEU A 171 -4.23 7.40 -11.93
CA LEU A 171 -5.19 7.08 -12.99
C LEU A 171 -4.79 5.85 -13.82
N HIS A 172 -4.44 4.76 -13.15
CA HIS A 172 -4.08 3.49 -13.80
C HIS A 172 -2.84 3.54 -14.69
N SER A 173 -1.87 4.39 -14.35
CA SER A 173 -0.59 4.49 -15.07
C SER A 173 0.09 3.14 -15.28
N GLY A 174 0.71 2.96 -16.45
CA GLY A 174 1.48 1.77 -16.79
C GLY A 174 2.65 1.49 -15.83
N PRO A 175 3.21 0.27 -15.84
CA PRO A 175 4.09 -0.23 -14.78
C PRO A 175 5.40 0.55 -14.63
N GLN A 176 5.95 1.07 -15.74
CA GLN A 176 7.19 1.86 -15.72
C GLN A 176 6.96 3.27 -15.15
N SER A 177 5.86 3.93 -15.54
CA SER A 177 5.48 5.24 -15.01
C SER A 177 5.15 5.14 -13.52
N LEU A 178 4.39 4.11 -13.13
CA LEU A 178 4.09 3.81 -11.73
C LEU A 178 5.36 3.65 -10.89
N LEU A 179 6.34 2.89 -11.39
CA LEU A 179 7.61 2.70 -10.69
C LEU A 179 8.36 4.02 -10.50
N TYR A 180 8.37 4.89 -11.51
CA TYR A 180 9.00 6.21 -11.43
C TYR A 180 8.33 7.10 -10.37
N GLN A 181 7.00 7.11 -10.34
CA GLN A 181 6.23 7.89 -9.37
C GLN A 181 6.45 7.39 -7.93
N ILE A 182 6.47 6.08 -7.73
CA ILE A 182 6.74 5.47 -6.42
C ILE A 182 8.16 5.83 -5.95
N ARG A 183 9.15 5.80 -6.84
CA ARG A 183 10.55 6.12 -6.54
C ARG A 183 10.80 7.56 -6.06
N GLN A 184 9.84 8.46 -6.25
CA GLN A 184 9.90 9.80 -5.70
C GLN A 184 9.80 9.82 -4.16
N ASN A 185 9.26 8.76 -3.56
CA ASN A 185 9.08 8.65 -2.11
C ASN A 185 9.62 7.33 -1.53
N PHE A 186 9.54 6.23 -2.28
CA PHE A 186 9.81 4.87 -1.80
C PHE A 186 10.73 4.08 -2.72
N TRP A 187 11.68 3.37 -2.13
CA TRP A 187 12.53 2.41 -2.82
C TRP A 187 12.11 0.98 -2.46
N ILE A 188 11.32 0.36 -3.32
CA ILE A 188 10.85 -1.01 -3.12
C ILE A 188 11.89 -1.99 -3.67
N LEU A 189 12.33 -2.94 -2.84
CA LEU A 189 13.15 -4.05 -3.31
C LEU A 189 12.42 -4.82 -4.41
N ASN A 190 13.07 -5.05 -5.55
CA ASN A 190 12.42 -5.67 -6.72
C ASN A 190 11.10 -4.97 -7.17
N GLY A 191 11.02 -3.65 -7.02
CA GLY A 191 9.79 -2.87 -7.26
C GLY A 191 9.20 -3.01 -8.67
N ARG A 192 10.02 -3.25 -9.69
CA ARG A 192 9.55 -3.45 -11.08
C ARG A 192 8.60 -4.65 -11.19
N ASN A 193 8.90 -5.76 -10.52
CA ASN A 193 8.05 -6.95 -10.55
C ASN A 193 6.69 -6.68 -9.89
N ILE A 194 6.69 -5.97 -8.77
CA ILE A 194 5.47 -5.65 -8.02
C ILE A 194 4.58 -4.70 -8.82
N CYS A 195 5.16 -3.65 -9.42
CA CYS A 195 4.42 -2.72 -10.27
C CYS A 195 3.77 -3.45 -11.46
N ARG A 196 4.52 -4.33 -12.15
CA ARG A 196 3.96 -5.17 -13.22
C ARG A 196 2.81 -6.05 -12.72
N LYS A 197 2.97 -6.70 -11.57
CA LYS A 197 1.94 -7.56 -10.98
C LYS A 197 0.66 -6.78 -10.66
N VAL A 198 0.78 -5.60 -10.06
CA VAL A 198 -0.37 -4.75 -9.71
C VAL A 198 -1.12 -4.29 -10.96
N VAL A 199 -0.40 -3.82 -11.98
CA VAL A 199 -1.05 -3.37 -13.24
C VAL A 199 -1.72 -4.54 -13.96
N HIS A 200 -1.05 -5.70 -14.04
CA HIS A 200 -1.61 -6.89 -14.69
C HIS A 200 -2.87 -7.41 -13.98
N ASN A 201 -2.89 -7.39 -12.64
CA ASN A 201 -4.03 -7.83 -11.85
C ASN A 201 -5.18 -6.79 -11.83
N CYS A 202 -4.96 -5.58 -12.37
CA CYS A 202 -5.98 -4.54 -12.37
C CYS A 202 -7.02 -4.79 -13.47
N VAL A 203 -8.28 -5.02 -13.07
CA VAL A 203 -9.40 -5.24 -13.99
C VAL A 203 -9.60 -4.07 -14.95
N ILE A 204 -9.44 -2.83 -14.47
CA ILE A 204 -9.60 -1.63 -15.31
C ILE A 204 -8.51 -1.59 -16.39
N CYS A 205 -7.25 -1.85 -16.03
CA CYS A 205 -6.15 -1.91 -17.00
C CYS A 205 -6.32 -3.06 -18.00
N CYS A 206 -6.77 -4.22 -17.53
CA CYS A 206 -7.02 -5.38 -18.37
C CYS A 206 -8.10 -5.07 -19.42
N LYS A 207 -9.21 -4.44 -19.00
CA LYS A 207 -10.28 -4.01 -19.92
C LYS A 207 -9.83 -2.91 -20.89
N ALA A 208 -8.94 -2.01 -20.46
CA ALA A 208 -8.45 -0.90 -21.28
C ALA A 208 -7.38 -1.31 -22.31
N ASN A 209 -6.75 -2.47 -22.14
CA ASN A 209 -5.71 -2.97 -23.04
C ASN A 209 -6.00 -4.41 -23.48
N PRO A 210 -7.08 -4.63 -24.26
CA PRO A 210 -7.40 -5.96 -24.76
C PRO A 210 -6.30 -6.41 -25.73
N THR A 211 -5.77 -7.61 -25.53
CA THR A 211 -4.94 -8.26 -26.54
C THR A 211 -5.83 -8.59 -27.74
N CYS A 212 -5.54 -8.02 -28.91
CA CYS A 212 -6.16 -8.49 -30.16
C CYS A 212 -5.80 -9.96 -30.33
N THR A 213 -6.77 -10.84 -30.08
CA THR A 213 -6.66 -12.23 -30.49
C THR A 213 -6.86 -12.27 -32.00
N VAL A 214 -5.99 -12.99 -32.69
CA VAL A 214 -6.28 -13.34 -34.08
C VAL A 214 -7.47 -14.27 -34.05
N GLN A 215 -8.57 -13.89 -34.70
CA GLN A 215 -9.70 -14.78 -34.87
C GLN A 215 -9.20 -15.99 -35.67
N ILE A 216 -9.19 -17.18 -35.05
CA ILE A 216 -9.02 -18.41 -35.80
C ILE A 216 -10.30 -18.58 -36.60
N MET A 217 -10.21 -18.36 -37.92
CA MET A 217 -11.33 -18.60 -38.82
C MET A 217 -11.59 -20.11 -38.82
N ALA A 218 -12.84 -20.50 -38.57
CA ALA A 218 -13.23 -21.90 -38.75
C ALA A 218 -13.01 -22.29 -40.23
N ASP A 219 -12.77 -23.57 -40.47
CA ASP A 219 -12.72 -24.10 -41.82
C ASP A 219 -14.00 -23.71 -42.58
N LEU A 220 -13.83 -23.29 -43.83
CA LEU A 220 -14.96 -22.89 -44.66
C LEU A 220 -15.94 -24.07 -44.79
N PRO A 221 -17.26 -23.87 -44.64
CA PRO A 221 -18.23 -24.93 -44.87
C PRO A 221 -18.07 -25.51 -46.27
N LYS A 222 -18.33 -26.82 -46.41
CA LYS A 222 -18.23 -27.54 -47.69
C LYS A 222 -18.98 -26.83 -48.81
N ASP A 223 -20.15 -26.28 -48.51
CA ASP A 223 -21.01 -25.56 -49.46
C ASP A 223 -20.38 -24.27 -50.03
N ARG A 224 -19.37 -23.70 -49.34
CA ARG A 224 -18.63 -22.52 -49.82
C ARG A 224 -17.45 -22.87 -50.74
N VAL A 225 -16.96 -24.12 -50.68
CA VAL A 225 -15.73 -24.54 -51.37
C VAL A 225 -16.01 -25.49 -52.52
N ILE A 226 -17.06 -26.31 -52.39
CA ILE A 226 -17.47 -27.26 -53.42
C ILE A 226 -18.31 -26.53 -54.47
N LYS A 227 -17.95 -26.68 -55.75
CA LYS A 227 -18.73 -26.13 -56.86
C LYS A 227 -20.11 -26.78 -56.90
N ASN A 228 -21.15 -25.96 -56.92
CA ASN A 228 -22.55 -26.40 -56.97
C ASN A 228 -23.34 -25.52 -57.95
N TYR A 229 -24.53 -25.97 -58.34
CA TYR A 229 -25.43 -25.18 -59.19
C TYR A 229 -25.86 -23.89 -58.49
N PRO A 230 -26.06 -22.78 -59.25
CA PRO A 230 -26.54 -21.53 -58.66
C PRO A 230 -27.88 -21.75 -57.93
N PHE A 231 -28.07 -21.08 -56.79
CA PHE A 231 -29.25 -21.16 -55.90
C PHE A 231 -29.48 -22.48 -55.15
N ASN A 232 -28.54 -23.44 -55.20
CA ASN A 232 -28.67 -24.71 -54.45
C ASN A 232 -28.48 -24.53 -52.93
N VAL A 233 -27.72 -23.51 -52.52
CA VAL A 233 -27.54 -23.10 -51.11
C VAL A 233 -27.70 -21.60 -51.04
N SER A 234 -28.63 -21.13 -50.21
CA SER A 234 -28.93 -19.71 -50.01
C SER A 234 -28.81 -19.35 -48.54
N GLY A 235 -28.03 -18.31 -48.24
CA GLY A 235 -27.96 -17.72 -46.90
C GLY A 235 -29.05 -16.67 -46.73
N VAL A 236 -29.90 -16.82 -45.72
CA VAL A 236 -30.87 -15.80 -45.32
C VAL A 236 -30.34 -15.16 -44.04
N ASP A 237 -30.21 -13.84 -44.04
CA ASP A 237 -29.88 -13.05 -42.85
C ASP A 237 -31.03 -12.08 -42.56
N LEU A 238 -31.43 -12.01 -41.31
CA LEU A 238 -32.55 -11.18 -40.88
C LEU A 238 -32.00 -9.94 -40.18
N PHE A 239 -32.06 -8.81 -40.86
CA PHE A 239 -31.80 -7.50 -40.25
C PHE A 239 -33.12 -6.93 -39.72
N TRP A 240 -33.26 -6.86 -38.39
CA TRP A 240 -34.36 -6.14 -37.76
C TRP A 240 -34.03 -4.66 -37.64
N ALA A 241 -34.90 -3.80 -38.17
CA ALA A 241 -35.08 -2.42 -37.70
C ALA A 241 -36.41 -1.84 -38.22
N LEU A 242 -37.57 -2.41 -37.83
CA LEU A 242 -38.87 -1.76 -38.01
C LEU A 242 -39.87 -2.23 -36.93
N LEU A 243 -39.89 -1.54 -35.78
CA LEU A 243 -41.12 -1.31 -35.03
C LEU A 243 -41.11 0.17 -34.61
N HIS A 244 -41.95 0.94 -35.29
CA HIS A 244 -42.33 2.30 -34.91
C HIS A 244 -43.67 2.23 -34.17
#